data_AF-A0A9Q1H8Q6-F1
#
_entry.id   AF-A0A9Q1H8Q6-F1
#
_cell.length_a   1.000
_cell.length_b   1.000
_cell.length_c   1.000
_cell.angle_alpha   90.00
_cell.angle_beta   90.00
_cell.angle_gamma   90.00
#
_symmetry.space_group_name_H-M   'P 1'
#
loop_
_entity.id
_entity.type
_entity.pdbx_description
1 polymer ?
#
loop_
_entity_poly.entity_id
_entity_poly.type
_entity_poly.pdbx_seq_one_letter_code
_entity_poly.pdbx_strand_id
1 'polypeptide(L)' 'MFKISEVVDACCDFLKKELHPRNCIGVMELADAFSRIDLSGSAQAFCERNFIEVVKEEEFLGLPLNP' A
#
# COMPACT_ATOMS: atom_id res chain seq x y z
N MET A 1 26.63 -5.21 -9.02
CA MET A 1 25.50 -4.28 -9.16
C MET A 1 24.23 -5.11 -9.05
N PHE A 2 23.53 -5.06 -7.93
CA PHE A 2 22.42 -5.97 -7.67
C PHE A 2 21.22 -5.61 -8.57
N LYS A 3 20.64 -6.59 -9.26
CA LYS A 3 19.40 -6.46 -10.06
C LYS A 3 18.14 -6.28 -9.18
N ILE A 4 18.25 -5.47 -8.12
CA ILE A 4 17.18 -5.28 -7.14
C ILE A 4 15.97 -4.58 -7.78
N SER A 5 16.16 -3.74 -8.80
CA SER A 5 15.05 -3.07 -9.48
C SER A 5 14.02 -4.03 -10.06
N GLU A 6 14.46 -5.10 -10.75
CA GLU A 6 13.55 -6.10 -11.35
C GLU A 6 12.75 -6.85 -10.27
N VAL A 7 13.37 -7.12 -9.12
CA VAL A 7 12.70 -7.76 -7.98
C VAL A 7 11.69 -6.81 -7.35
N VAL A 8 12.04 -5.53 -7.18
CA VAL A 8 11.13 -4.51 -6.64
C VAL A 8 9.94 -4.31 -7.59
N ASP A 9 10.15 -4.31 -8.91
CA ASP A 9 9.08 -4.25 -9.90
C ASP A 9 8.12 -5.45 -9.78
N ALA A 10 8.66 -6.66 -9.70
CA ALA A 10 7.86 -7.86 -9.52
C ALA A 10 7.09 -7.85 -8.17
N CYS A 11 7.72 -7.36 -7.10
CA CYS A 11 7.05 -7.17 -5.81
C CYS A 11 5.92 -6.12 -5.89
N CYS A 12 6.12 -5.01 -6.60
CA CYS A 12 5.08 -4.01 -6.79
C CYS A 12 3.88 -4.60 -7.53
N ASP A 13 4.12 -5.38 -8.58
CA ASP A 13 3.06 -6.02 -9.35
C ASP A 13 2.31 -7.11 -8.55
N PHE A 14 3.02 -7.82 -7.68
CA PHE A 14 2.41 -8.75 -6.73
C PHE A 14 1.52 -8.00 -5.72
N LEU A 15 2.04 -6.94 -5.10
CA LEU A 15 1.32 -6.17 -4.09
C LEU A 15 0.06 -5.51 -4.66
N LYS A 16 0.08 -5.02 -5.91
CA LYS A 16 -1.13 -4.50 -6.57
C LYS A 16 -2.24 -5.53 -6.71
N LYS A 17 -1.90 -6.80 -6.94
CA LYS A 17 -2.87 -7.89 -7.13
C LYS A 17 -3.42 -8.39 -5.79
N GLU A 18 -2.60 -8.37 -4.75
CA GLU A 18 -2.93 -8.85 -3.41
C GLU A 18 -3.33 -7.72 -2.44
N LEU A 19 -3.85 -6.61 -2.97
CA LEU A 19 -4.39 -5.53 -2.15
C LEU A 19 -5.61 -6.03 -1.36
N HIS A 20 -5.57 -5.79 -0.05
CA HIS A 20 -6.57 -6.18 0.92
C HIS A 20 -6.84 -5.01 1.88
N PRO A 21 -8.06 -4.84 2.41
CA PRO A 21 -8.34 -3.77 3.37
C PRO A 21 -7.36 -3.70 4.54
N ARG A 22 -6.87 -4.86 5.01
CA ARG A 22 -5.88 -5.02 6.09
C ARG A 22 -4.42 -4.68 5.74
N ASN A 23 -4.07 -4.54 4.46
CA ASN A 23 -2.68 -4.29 4.04
C ASN A 23 -2.51 -3.04 3.17
N CYS A 24 -3.61 -2.42 2.74
CA CYS A 24 -3.56 -1.36 1.74
C CYS A 24 -2.86 -0.10 2.26
N ILE A 25 -2.88 0.16 3.56
CA ILE A 25 -2.23 1.33 4.16
C ILE A 25 -0.71 1.09 4.22
N GLY A 26 -0.28 -0.08 4.69
CA GLY A 26 1.13 -0.44 4.72
C GLY A 26 1.74 -0.56 3.33
N VAL A 27 0.98 -1.03 2.34
CA VAL A 27 1.42 -1.04 0.93
C VAL A 27 1.58 0.39 0.40
N MET A 28 0.70 1.32 0.78
CA MET A 28 0.82 2.74 0.41
C MET A 28 2.08 3.36 1.03
N GLU A 29 2.31 3.19 2.33
CA GLU A 29 3.52 3.68 3.02
C GLU A 29 4.81 3.08 2.44
N LEU A 30 4.79 1.78 2.13
CA LEU A 30 5.90 1.11 1.48
C LEU A 30 6.17 1.70 0.10
N ALA A 31 5.12 1.89 -0.70
CA ALA A 31 5.22 2.47 -2.02
C ALA A 31 5.78 3.90 -1.98
N ASP A 32 5.37 4.71 -0.99
CA ASP A 32 5.89 6.05 -0.77
C ASP A 32 7.38 6.03 -0.39
N ALA A 33 7.78 5.13 0.51
CA ALA A 33 9.18 4.96 0.92
C ALA A 33 10.10 4.58 -0.26
N PHE A 34 9.59 3.80 -1.22
CA PHE A 34 10.33 3.42 -2.44
C PHE A 34 10.08 4.35 -3.64
N SER A 35 9.36 5.46 -3.47
CA SER A 35 9.00 6.41 -4.54
C SER A 35 8.27 5.75 -5.72
N ARG A 36 7.44 4.74 -5.45
CA ARG A 36 6.64 3.99 -6.42
C ARG A 36 5.22 4.55 -6.50
N ILE A 37 5.12 5.71 -7.13
CA ILE A 37 3.88 6.49 -7.26
C ILE A 37 2.71 5.65 -7.80
N ASP A 38 2.97 4.77 -8.76
CA ASP A 38 1.96 3.91 -9.36
C ASP A 38 1.37 2.85 -8.39
N LEU A 39 2.21 2.27 -7.52
CA LEU A 39 1.76 1.36 -6.47
C LEU A 39 1.01 2.13 -5.37
N SER A 40 1.55 3.28 -4.96
CA SER A 40 0.93 4.15 -3.94
C SER A 40 -0.47 4.59 -4.38
N GLY A 41 -0.61 5.11 -5.60
CA GLY A 41 -1.91 5.52 -6.14
C GLY A 41 -2.90 4.36 -6.30
N SER A 42 -2.43 3.16 -6.65
CA SER A 42 -3.28 1.96 -6.71
C SER A 42 -3.80 1.55 -5.33
N ALA A 43 -2.92 1.55 -4.32
CA ALA A 43 -3.25 1.22 -2.94
C ALA A 43 -4.19 2.26 -2.33
N GLN A 44 -3.95 3.55 -2.57
CA GLN A 44 -4.83 4.63 -2.15
C GLN A 44 -6.22 4.50 -2.78
N ALA A 45 -6.31 4.31 -4.10
CA ALA A 45 -7.59 4.15 -4.77
C ALA A 45 -8.36 2.91 -4.27
N PHE A 46 -7.66 1.83 -3.90
CA PHE A 46 -8.27 0.67 -3.27
C PHE A 46 -8.79 0.99 -1.86
N CYS A 47 -7.98 1.71 -1.06
CA CYS A 47 -8.34 2.15 0.28
C CYS A 47 -9.61 3.02 0.26
N GLU A 48 -9.66 4.02 -0.61
CA GLU A 48 -10.82 4.91 -0.77
C GLU A 48 -12.09 4.15 -1.17
N ARG A 49 -11.98 3.18 -2.09
CA ARG A 49 -13.13 2.37 -2.54
C ARG A 49 -13.64 1.42 -1.46
N ASN A 50 -12.75 0.89 -0.63
CA ASN A 50 -13.07 -0.09 0.41
C ASN A 50 -13.03 0.52 1.81
N PHE A 51 -13.15 1.85 1.91
CA PHE A 51 -12.88 2.59 3.14
C PHE A 51 -13.68 2.07 4.34
N ILE A 52 -14.93 1.66 4.14
CA ILE A 52 -15.80 1.09 5.18
C ILE A 52 -15.21 -0.18 5.82
N GLU A 53 -14.51 -1.00 5.05
CA GLU A 53 -13.81 -2.18 5.55
C GLU A 53 -12.49 -1.77 6.20
N VAL A 54 -11.73 -0.90 5.54
CA VAL A 54 -10.41 -0.44 6.01
C VAL A 54 -10.46 0.20 7.39
N VAL A 55 -11.48 1.02 7.70
CA VAL A 55 -11.60 1.68 9.01
C VAL A 55 -11.80 0.72 10.18
N LYS A 56 -12.15 -0.54 9.92
CA LYS A 56 -12.30 -1.59 10.93
C LYS A 56 -10.99 -2.34 11.18
N GLU A 57 -10.02 -2.22 10.28
CA GLU A 57 -8.76 -2.97 10.33
C GLU A 57 -7.78 -2.33 11.31
N GLU A 58 -6.98 -3.16 11.99
CA GLU A 58 -6.00 -2.71 12.99
C GLU A 58 -4.98 -1.71 12.43
N GLU A 59 -4.64 -1.86 11.16
CA GLU A 59 -3.70 -0.98 10.47
C GLU A 59 -4.20 0.47 10.42
N PHE A 60 -5.50 0.67 10.17
CA PHE A 60 -6.11 2.00 10.19
C PHE A 60 -6.23 2.54 11.62
N LEU A 61 -6.65 1.70 12.56
CA LEU A 61 -6.83 2.08 13.97
C LEU A 61 -5.50 2.46 14.65
N GLY A 62 -4.37 1.96 14.13
CA GLY A 62 -3.03 2.29 14.59
C GLY A 62 -2.41 3.54 13.97
N LEU A 63 -3.08 4.18 12.99
CA LEU A 63 -2.55 5.38 12.35
C LEU A 63 -2.44 6.54 13.37
N PRO A 64 -1.37 7.34 13.31
CA PRO A 64 -1.26 8.51 14.16
C PRO A 64 -2.37 9.50 13.83
N LEU A 65 -3.09 9.95 14.86
CA LEU A 65 -3.97 11.11 14.78
C LEU A 65 -3.09 12.35 14.61
N ASN A 66 -2.76 12.71 13.37
CA ASN A 66 -2.13 13.99 13.08
C ASN A 66 -3.22 15.08 13.12
N PRO A 67 -3.20 16.01 14.09
CA PRO A 67 -4.16 17.10 14.20
C PRO A 67 -3.97 18.18 13.13
#